data_AF-A0A7Y6TVD1-F1
#
_entry.id   AF-A0A7Y6TVD1-F1
#
_cell.length_a   1.000
_cell.length_b   1.000
_cell.length_c   1.000
_cell.angle_alpha   90.00
_cell.angle_beta   90.00
_cell.angle_gamma   90.00
#
_symmetry.space_group_name_H-M   'P 1'
#
loop_
_entity.id
_entity.type
_entity.pdbx_description
1 polymer ?
#
loop_
_entity_poly.entity_id
_entity_poly.type
_entity_poly.pdbx_seq_one_letter_code
_entity_poly.pdbx_strand_id
1 'polypeptide(L)'
;MDLKVQIEISDELADDVIKSTGMLDLASGEIRNVEYDGYDVEKLGVPAQRPDYEFTSGLLTNEGKDVEFGINVEPLSNTYSITPSELLELKVRAAKLFAGIAPSTLAEAPGSKSAAKPAAKKAARKTAGAKARPGTGDKRSSLH
;
A
#
# COMPACT_ATOMS: atom_id res chain seq x y z
N MET A 1 20.49 -10.65 20.38
CA MET A 1 19.26 -11.20 19.75
C MET A 1 18.82 -10.15 18.75
N ASP A 2 18.99 -10.42 17.46
CA ASP A 2 18.60 -9.49 16.40
C ASP A 2 17.15 -9.82 16.00
N LEU A 3 16.20 -9.27 16.76
CA LEU A 3 14.78 -9.50 16.55
C LEU A 3 14.29 -8.55 15.45
N LYS A 4 14.34 -9.05 14.20
CA LYS A 4 13.79 -8.36 13.04
C LYS A 4 12.47 -9.00 12.65
N VAL A 5 11.45 -8.18 12.42
CA VAL A 5 10.11 -8.64 12.03
C VAL A 5 9.68 -7.92 10.76
N GLN A 6 8.99 -8.64 9.88
CA GLN A 6 8.36 -8.04 8.72
C GLN A 6 7.10 -7.29 9.16
N ILE A 7 6.90 -6.10 8.62
CA ILE A 7 5.74 -5.24 8.89
C ILE A 7 5.15 -4.75 7.58
N GLU A 8 3.86 -4.46 7.60
CA GLU A 8 3.23 -3.63 6.57
C GLU A 8 3.37 -2.16 6.95
N ILE A 9 3.57 -1.31 5.96
CA ILE A 9 3.72 0.14 6.10
C ILE A 9 2.67 0.78 5.19
N SER A 10 1.97 1.77 5.72
CA SER A 10 1.00 2.56 4.97
C SER A 10 1.38 4.03 5.08
N ASP A 11 1.80 4.61 3.96
CA ASP A 11 1.96 6.05 3.81
C ASP A 11 0.59 6.64 3.46
N GLU A 12 0.01 7.40 4.38
CA GLU A 12 -1.31 8.03 4.25
C GLU A 12 -1.13 9.42 3.65
N LEU A 13 -1.84 9.64 2.53
CA LEU A 13 -1.95 10.93 1.86
C LEU A 13 -3.39 11.40 1.93
N ALA A 14 -3.64 12.68 1.65
CA ALA A 14 -4.96 13.29 1.79
C ALA A 14 -6.08 12.54 1.03
N ASP A 15 -5.78 11.98 -0.14
CA ASP A 15 -6.75 11.29 -1.01
C ASP A 15 -6.42 9.81 -1.29
N ASP A 16 -5.21 9.35 -0.94
CA ASP A 16 -4.67 8.05 -1.36
C ASP A 16 -3.87 7.39 -0.23
N VAL A 17 -3.74 6.05 -0.28
CA VAL A 17 -2.87 5.28 0.63
C VAL A 17 -1.89 4.47 -0.19
N ILE A 18 -0.61 4.63 0.10
CA ILE A 18 0.47 3.87 -0.53
C ILE A 18 0.93 2.78 0.44
N LYS A 19 0.88 1.53 -0.01
CA LYS A 19 1.30 0.38 0.79
C LYS A 19 2.73 -0.02 0.46
N SER A 20 3.46 -0.40 1.49
CA SER A 20 4.78 -1.01 1.38
C SER A 20 4.97 -2.06 2.47
N THR A 21 6.01 -2.87 2.33
CA THR A 21 6.45 -3.81 3.36
C THR A 21 7.87 -3.45 3.78
N GLY A 22 8.23 -3.73 5.03
CA GLY A 22 9.58 -3.46 5.52
C GLY A 22 9.99 -4.38 6.66
N MET A 23 11.28 -4.36 6.98
CA MET A 23 11.87 -5.10 8.09
C MET A 23 12.16 -4.16 9.25
N LEU A 24 11.37 -4.28 10.32
CA LEU A 24 11.55 -3.55 11.56
C LEU A 24 12.58 -4.26 12.46
N ASP A 25 13.61 -3.54 12.87
CA ASP A 25 14.53 -3.96 13.92
C ASP A 25 13.97 -3.56 15.29
N LEU A 26 13.54 -4.55 16.08
CA LEU A 26 12.98 -4.30 17.40
C LEU A 26 14.05 -3.81 18.39
N ALA A 27 15.36 -3.96 18.14
CA ALA A 27 16.37 -3.43 19.04
C ALA A 27 16.50 -1.91 18.92
N SER A 28 16.53 -1.38 17.69
CA SER A 28 16.75 0.05 17.41
C SER A 28 15.49 0.85 17.06
N GLY A 29 14.43 0.19 16.58
CA GLY A 29 13.26 0.85 16.00
C GLY A 29 13.46 1.29 14.55
N GLU A 30 14.57 0.93 13.93
CA GLU A 30 14.86 1.24 12.53
C GLU A 30 14.14 0.28 11.59
N ILE A 31 13.62 0.81 10.48
CA ILE A 31 12.94 0.02 9.45
C ILE A 31 13.78 0.05 8.18
N ARG A 32 14.08 -1.14 7.65
CA ARG A 32 14.92 -1.34 6.46
C ARG A 32 14.20 -2.17 5.40
N ASN A 33 14.79 -2.24 4.21
CA ASN A 33 14.26 -3.03 3.08
C ASN A 33 12.79 -2.68 2.78
N VAL A 34 12.49 -1.39 2.67
CA VAL A 34 11.15 -0.92 2.35
C VAL A 34 10.87 -1.21 0.86
N GLU A 35 9.86 -2.02 0.60
CA GLU A 35 9.43 -2.42 -0.74
C GLU A 35 7.98 -1.99 -0.95
N TYR A 36 7.77 -1.12 -1.95
CA TYR A 36 6.47 -0.57 -2.26
C TYR A 36 5.62 -1.49 -3.15
N ASP A 37 4.33 -1.58 -2.86
CA ASP A 37 3.37 -2.30 -3.70
C ASP A 37 2.81 -1.38 -4.79
N GLY A 38 3.34 -1.51 -6.01
CA GLY A 38 2.83 -0.80 -7.18
C GLY A 38 3.14 0.70 -7.24
N TYR A 39 3.94 1.24 -6.31
CA TYR A 39 4.38 2.63 -6.31
C TYR A 39 5.82 2.77 -6.81
N ASP A 40 6.01 3.60 -7.84
CA ASP A 40 7.30 3.83 -8.50
C ASP A 40 8.03 5.02 -7.86
N VAL A 41 8.84 4.73 -6.84
CA VAL A 41 9.60 5.73 -6.09
C VAL A 41 10.60 6.48 -6.98
N GLU A 42 11.16 5.82 -8.00
CA GLU A 42 12.13 6.45 -8.91
C GLU A 42 11.48 7.54 -9.76
N LYS A 43 10.22 7.33 -10.16
CA LYS A 43 9.47 8.30 -10.97
C LYS A 43 8.69 9.31 -10.15
N LEU A 44 8.13 8.90 -9.01
CA LEU A 44 7.18 9.71 -8.24
C LEU A 44 7.80 10.32 -6.97
N GLY A 45 9.02 9.92 -6.60
CA GLY A 45 9.66 10.31 -5.35
C GLY A 45 9.09 9.58 -4.14
N VAL A 46 9.65 9.83 -2.96
CA VAL A 46 9.20 9.21 -1.71
C VAL A 46 7.85 9.82 -1.29
N PRO A 47 6.86 9.03 -0.83
CA PRO A 47 5.56 9.56 -0.41
C PRO A 47 5.66 10.69 0.62
N ALA A 48 6.56 10.55 1.61
CA ALA A 48 6.81 11.55 2.64
C ALA A 48 7.35 12.91 2.14
N GLN A 49 7.77 13.01 0.88
CA GLN A 49 8.18 14.27 0.26
C GLN A 49 7.03 14.99 -0.45
N ARG A 50 5.87 14.35 -0.57
CA ARG A 50 4.73 14.92 -1.28
C ARG A 50 4.00 15.96 -0.41
N PRO A 51 3.43 17.01 -1.03
CA PRO A 51 2.72 18.06 -0.30
C PRO A 51 1.39 17.61 0.31
N ASP A 52 0.83 16.49 -0.15
CA ASP A 52 -0.41 15.88 0.33
C ASP A 52 -0.18 14.74 1.34
N TYR A 53 1.05 14.55 1.81
CA TYR A 53 1.39 13.58 2.84
C TYR A 53 0.81 13.99 4.20
N GLU A 54 0.20 13.03 4.90
CA GLU A 54 -0.32 13.24 6.25
C GLU A 54 0.55 12.56 7.31
N PHE A 55 0.70 11.24 7.24
CA PHE A 55 1.48 10.45 8.19
C PHE A 55 1.80 9.05 7.65
N THR A 56 2.68 8.33 8.34
CA THR A 56 3.01 6.93 8.04
C THR A 56 2.68 6.06 9.25
N SER A 57 2.02 4.94 8.98
CA SER A 57 1.69 3.94 10.00
C SER A 57 2.27 2.59 9.64
N GLY A 58 2.58 1.80 10.66
CA GLY A 58 3.02 0.43 10.54
C GLY A 58 2.02 -0.53 11.15
N LEU A 59 1.91 -1.72 10.56
CA LEU A 59 1.06 -2.81 11.01
C LEU A 59 1.91 -4.06 11.21
N LEU A 60 1.88 -4.61 12.42
CA LEU A 60 2.44 -5.90 12.75
C LEU A 60 1.30 -6.89 12.99
N THR A 61 1.18 -7.88 12.11
CA THR A 61 0.20 -8.96 12.23
C THR A 61 0.87 -10.24 12.71
N ASN A 62 0.28 -10.88 13.71
CA ASN A 62 0.69 -12.22 14.15
C ASN A 62 -0.51 -13.03 14.66
N GLU A 63 -0.69 -14.25 14.16
CA GLU A 63 -1.81 -15.16 14.49
C GLU A 63 -3.20 -14.50 14.44
N GLY A 64 -3.44 -13.62 13.46
CA GLY A 64 -4.70 -12.90 13.30
C GLY A 64 -4.95 -11.79 14.32
N LYS A 65 -3.89 -11.38 15.04
CA LYS A 65 -3.90 -10.19 15.89
C LYS A 65 -3.01 -9.13 15.27
N ASP A 66 -3.54 -7.92 15.25
CA ASP A 66 -2.97 -6.78 14.58
C ASP A 66 -2.54 -5.73 15.61
N VAL A 67 -1.33 -5.19 15.44
CA VAL A 67 -0.82 -4.06 16.23
C VAL A 67 -0.37 -2.98 15.27
N GLU A 68 -1.12 -1.89 15.27
CA GLU A 68 -0.78 -0.66 14.59
C GLU A 68 0.13 0.21 15.47
N PHE A 69 1.06 0.91 14.83
CA PHE A 69 1.99 1.84 15.47
C PHE A 69 2.38 2.98 14.51
N GLY A 70 2.76 4.12 15.08
CA GLY A 70 3.23 5.26 14.30
C GLY A 70 4.66 5.06 13.78
N ILE A 71 4.90 5.43 12.52
CA ILE A 71 6.25 5.47 11.92
C ILE A 71 6.63 6.92 11.65
N ASN A 72 7.84 7.27 12.05
CA ASN A 72 8.50 8.52 11.69
C ASN A 72 9.36 8.31 10.44
N VAL A 73 9.10 9.13 9.43
CA VAL A 73 9.83 9.12 8.16
C VAL A 73 10.62 10.42 8.05
N GLU A 74 11.93 10.29 7.81
CA GLU A 74 12.80 11.43 7.50
C GLU A 74 12.82 11.62 5.97
N PRO A 75 12.12 12.64 5.41
CA PRO A 75 11.88 12.73 3.97
C PRO A 75 13.17 12.92 3.17
N LEU A 76 14.20 13.54 3.75
CA LEU A 76 15.46 13.81 3.05
C LEU A 76 16.34 12.57 2.90
N SER A 77 16.33 11.69 3.91
CA SER A 77 17.17 10.49 3.93
C SER A 77 16.41 9.21 3.57
N ASN A 78 15.08 9.30 3.41
CA ASN A 78 14.18 8.18 3.21
C ASN A 78 14.32 7.11 4.32
N THR A 79 14.59 7.57 5.54
CA THR A 79 14.79 6.69 6.69
C THR A 79 13.49 6.53 7.43
N TYR A 80 13.07 5.28 7.62
CA TYR A 80 11.89 4.91 8.38
C TYR A 80 12.30 4.45 9.78
N SER A 81 11.63 4.96 10.79
CA SER A 81 11.97 4.69 12.19
C SER A 81 10.76 4.81 13.10
N ILE A 82 10.79 4.12 14.22
CA ILE A 82 9.78 4.23 15.27
C ILE A 82 10.39 5.02 16.43
N THR A 83 9.59 5.87 17.09
CA THR A 83 10.07 6.57 18.28
C THR A 83 10.37 5.59 19.42
N PRO A 84 11.30 5.90 20.34
CA PRO A 84 11.61 4.99 21.45
C PRO A 84 10.40 4.64 22.31
N SER A 85 9.49 5.59 22.53
CA SER A 85 8.24 5.37 23.28
C SER A 85 7.34 4.36 22.57
N GLU A 86 7.12 4.57 21.27
CA GLU A 86 6.28 3.68 20.45
C GLU A 86 6.90 2.28 20.33
N LEU A 87 8.23 2.18 20.24
CA LEU A 87 8.94 0.91 20.22
C LEU A 87 8.76 0.13 21.54
N LEU A 88 8.75 0.80 22.69
CA LEU A 88 8.49 0.18 23.98
C LEU A 88 7.04 -0.35 24.04
N GLU A 89 6.07 0.44 23.58
CA GLU A 89 4.68 0.02 23.53
C GLU A 89 4.48 -1.17 22.60
N LEU A 90 5.06 -1.13 21.40
CA LEU A 90 5.02 -2.21 20.43
C LEU A 90 5.61 -3.48 21.02
N LYS A 91 6.76 -3.42 21.71
CA LYS A 91 7.35 -4.59 22.39
C LYS A 91 6.44 -5.17 23.46
N VAL A 92 5.77 -4.34 24.26
CA VAL A 92 4.86 -4.82 25.31
C VAL A 92 3.62 -5.47 24.70
N ARG A 93 3.05 -4.86 23.65
CA ARG A 93 1.90 -5.41 22.92
C ARG A 93 2.27 -6.69 22.18
N ALA A 94 3.38 -6.68 21.44
CA ALA A 94 3.94 -7.84 20.75
C ALA A 94 4.29 -8.96 21.71
N ALA A 95 4.90 -8.68 22.87
CA ALA A 95 5.16 -9.70 23.88
C ALA A 95 3.86 -10.36 24.35
N LYS A 96 2.74 -9.64 24.45
CA LYS A 96 1.43 -10.26 24.73
C LYS A 96 0.90 -11.07 23.54
N LEU A 97 1.25 -10.71 22.31
CA LEU A 97 0.96 -11.53 21.12
C LEU A 97 1.78 -12.83 21.11
N PHE A 98 3.08 -12.74 21.43
CA PHE A 98 4.04 -13.84 21.37
C PHE A 98 4.14 -14.68 22.65
N ALA A 99 3.66 -14.19 23.81
CA ALA A 99 3.69 -14.93 25.08
C ALA A 99 2.84 -16.22 25.07
N GLY A 100 2.05 -16.44 24.01
CA GLY A 100 1.35 -17.70 23.76
C GLY A 100 2.06 -18.65 22.78
N ILE A 101 3.23 -18.28 22.25
CA ILE A 101 3.81 -18.90 21.05
C ILE A 101 5.25 -19.35 21.30
N ALA A 102 5.56 -20.60 20.97
CA ALA A 102 6.91 -21.14 21.02
C ALA A 102 7.84 -20.44 20.00
N PRO A 103 9.13 -20.23 20.30
CA PRO A 103 10.08 -19.49 19.45
C PRO A 103 10.30 -20.07 18.05
N SER A 104 9.74 -21.24 17.74
CA SER A 104 9.85 -21.96 16.47
C SER A 104 9.00 -21.40 15.34
N THR A 105 7.95 -20.62 15.64
CA THR A 105 6.97 -20.15 14.64
C THR A 105 7.24 -18.73 14.13
N LEU A 106 8.11 -17.97 14.81
CA LEU A 106 8.53 -16.61 14.44
C LEU A 106 9.30 -16.53 13.10
N ALA A 107 9.75 -17.66 12.56
CA ALA A 107 10.54 -17.73 11.33
C ALA A 107 9.71 -18.00 10.06
N GLU A 108 8.40 -18.23 10.19
CA GLU A 108 7.54 -18.59 9.05
C GLU A 108 6.34 -17.64 8.99
N ALA A 109 6.50 -16.52 8.29
CA ALA A 109 5.39 -15.63 7.97
C ALA A 109 4.61 -16.21 6.77
N PRO A 110 3.31 -16.53 6.89
CA PRO A 110 2.49 -16.86 5.74
C PRO A 110 2.02 -15.55 5.07
N GLY A 111 2.41 -15.36 3.81
CA GLY A 111 1.88 -14.28 2.99
C GLY A 111 0.37 -14.45 2.80
N SER A 112 -0.42 -13.63 3.48
CA SER A 112 -1.86 -13.54 3.25
C SER A 112 -2.19 -12.27 2.49
N LYS A 113 -2.40 -12.46 1.18
CA LYS A 113 -3.13 -11.56 0.29
C LYS A 113 -4.40 -11.04 0.97
N SER A 114 -4.64 -9.73 0.94
CA SER A 114 -6.00 -9.20 0.89
C SER A 114 -6.13 -7.81 0.26
N ALA A 115 -6.64 -7.85 -0.98
CA ALA A 115 -7.63 -6.95 -1.57
C ALA A 115 -7.26 -5.46 -1.74
N ALA A 116 -6.52 -5.17 -2.80
CA ALA A 116 -6.67 -3.92 -3.55
C ALA A 116 -8.11 -3.82 -4.10
N LYS A 117 -8.85 -2.80 -3.66
CA LYS A 117 -10.12 -2.38 -4.25
C LYS A 117 -9.81 -1.23 -5.20
N PRO A 118 -9.88 -1.38 -6.54
CA PRO A 118 -9.71 -0.24 -7.41
C PRO A 118 -11.00 0.59 -7.36
N ALA A 119 -10.89 1.77 -6.75
CA ALA A 119 -11.81 2.87 -6.99
C ALA A 119 -11.56 3.41 -8.41
N ALA A 120 -12.60 3.40 -9.25
CA ALA A 120 -12.61 4.18 -10.48
C ALA A 120 -13.96 4.89 -10.61
N LYS A 121 -13.97 6.19 -10.29
CA LYS A 121 -15.06 7.10 -10.65
C LYS A 121 -14.68 7.86 -11.94
N LYS A 122 -15.73 8.04 -12.75
CA LYS A 122 -15.94 9.02 -13.85
C LYS A 122 -15.28 8.76 -15.21
N ALA A 123 -16.12 8.64 -16.23
CA ALA A 123 -16.19 9.66 -17.29
C ALA A 123 -17.55 9.61 -18.01
N ALA A 124 -18.22 10.75 -18.03
CA ALA A 124 -19.39 11.01 -18.86
C ALA A 124 -19.00 11.00 -20.35
N ARG A 125 -19.83 10.42 -21.21
CA ARG A 125 -19.81 10.74 -22.65
C ARG A 125 -21.22 10.91 -23.19
N LYS A 126 -21.58 12.18 -23.33
CA LYS A 126 -22.70 12.68 -24.11
C LYS A 126 -22.27 12.68 -25.58
N THR A 127 -22.93 11.90 -26.45
CA THR A 127 -22.89 12.14 -27.91
C THR A 127 -24.26 11.87 -28.50
N ALA A 128 -24.89 12.94 -28.94
CA ALA A 128 -26.05 12.94 -29.80
C ALA A 128 -25.63 12.61 -31.24
N GLY A 129 -26.52 11.91 -31.96
CA GLY A 129 -26.75 12.06 -33.40
C GLY A 129 -25.73 11.47 -34.38
N ALA A 130 -26.12 10.39 -35.08
CA ALA A 130 -25.76 10.17 -36.49
C ALA A 130 -26.59 9.03 -37.12
N LYS A 131 -27.72 9.43 -37.72
CA LYS A 131 -28.21 9.06 -39.05
C LYS A 131 -27.74 7.70 -39.64
N ALA A 132 -28.62 6.71 -39.61
CA ALA A 132 -28.50 5.50 -40.42
C ALA A 132 -28.97 5.73 -41.86
N ARG A 133 -28.09 5.43 -42.84
CA ARG A 133 -28.29 5.05 -44.26
C ARG A 133 -26.98 5.37 -45.00
N PRO A 134 -26.40 4.43 -45.78
CA PRO A 134 -27.00 4.06 -47.06
C PRO A 134 -26.94 2.56 -47.39
N GLY A 135 -28.02 2.04 -47.97
CA GLY A 135 -28.03 0.75 -48.67
C GLY A 135 -27.78 0.99 -50.15
N THR A 136 -26.71 0.38 -50.64
CA THR A 136 -26.26 0.31 -52.04
C THR A 136 -27.09 -0.72 -52.82
N GLY A 137 -27.39 -0.46 -54.10
CA GLY A 137 -27.86 -1.45 -55.08
C GLY A 137 -28.96 -0.91 -56.01
N ASP A 138 -28.64 -0.35 -57.18
CA ASP A 138 -28.37 -0.99 -58.49
C ASP A 138 -29.65 -1.20 -59.36
N LYS A 139 -29.48 -1.12 -60.69
CA LYS A 139 -30.41 -1.12 -61.84
C LYS A 139 -30.75 0.28 -62.38
N ARG A 140 -29.97 0.86 -63.32
CA ARG A 140 -29.75 0.50 -64.74
C ARG A 140 -31.06 0.26 -65.53
N SER A 141 -31.31 1.21 -66.44
CA SER A 141 -31.74 1.02 -67.83
C SER A 141 -33.15 0.47 -68.10
N SER A 142 -34.02 1.29 -68.69
CA SER A 142 -34.52 1.17 -70.09
C SER A 142 -35.85 1.89 -70.33
N LEU A 143 -35.92 2.56 -71.49
CA LEU A 143 -37.06 2.82 -72.38
C LEU A 143 -38.48 2.97 -71.79
N HIS A 144 -39.12 4.11 -72.05
CA HIS A 144 -40.00 4.31 -73.23
C HIS A 144 -40.39 5.77 -73.42
#